data_AF-A0A7R7VIC4-F1
#
_entry.id   AF-A0A7R7VIC4-F1
#
_cell.length_a   1.000
_cell.length_b   1.000
_cell.length_c   1.000
_cell.angle_alpha   90.00
_cell.angle_beta   90.00
_cell.angle_gamma   90.00
#
_symmetry.space_group_name_H-M   'P 1'
#
loop_
_entity.id
_entity.type
_entity.pdbx_description
1 polymer ?
#
loop_
_entity_poly.entity_id
_entity_poly.type
_entity_poly.pdbx_seq_one_letter_code
_entity_poly.pdbx_strand_id
1 'polypeptide(L)'
;MAGNSNINPIIAIAGKGSQYVESLVYESKGDTGAEVLKQSATPGGQIDFVLPNDLEVSPAIKSITSIGSVHNQPEFEDNQELGFVFSRYFTRALNSGNLSGHPCEVRPRGLEGVEEVLKDLKAGRTSATKFIFRIADAQGVILMSIKFRL
;
A
#
# COMPACT_ATOMS: atom_id res chain seq x y z
N MET A 1 6.62 13.72 -6.99
CA MET A 1 5.83 14.10 -5.81
C MET A 1 6.27 13.35 -4.56
N ALA A 2 6.39 12.01 -4.57
CA ALA A 2 6.87 11.25 -3.40
C ALA A 2 8.24 11.70 -2.82
N GLY A 3 9.21 12.06 -3.68
CA GLY A 3 10.53 12.53 -3.21
C GLY A 3 10.57 13.89 -2.50
N ASN A 4 9.52 14.72 -2.63
CA ASN A 4 9.46 16.05 -2.00
C ASN A 4 8.48 16.10 -0.81
N SER A 5 7.74 15.03 -0.54
CA SER A 5 6.70 15.01 0.50
C SER A 5 7.22 14.56 1.86
N ASN A 6 8.47 14.07 1.96
CA ASN A 6 8.99 13.39 3.16
C ASN A 6 8.09 12.23 3.63
N ILE A 7 7.27 11.68 2.73
CA ILE A 7 6.40 10.52 2.94
C ILE A 7 7.07 9.36 2.22
N ASN A 8 7.62 8.42 3.00
CA ASN A 8 8.11 7.15 2.50
C ASN A 8 6.97 6.13 2.70
N PRO A 9 6.17 5.83 1.67
CA PRO A 9 5.07 4.88 1.83
C PRO A 9 5.63 3.47 2.02
N ILE A 10 5.70 3.01 3.26
CA ILE A 10 5.81 1.58 3.58
C ILE A 10 4.38 1.01 3.49
N ILE A 11 4.00 0.55 2.30
CA ILE A 11 2.69 -0.09 2.10
C ILE A 11 2.89 -1.60 2.18
N ALA A 12 2.70 -2.16 3.37
CA ALA A 12 2.49 -3.59 3.55
C ALA A 12 0.97 -3.83 3.69
N ILE A 13 0.32 -4.31 2.62
CA ILE A 13 -1.07 -4.77 2.69
C ILE A 13 -1.03 -6.29 2.76
N ALA A 14 -1.38 -6.85 3.92
CA ALA A 14 -1.62 -8.27 4.04
C ALA A 14 -3.10 -8.49 4.41
N GLY A 15 -3.86 -9.06 3.47
CA GLY A 15 -5.25 -9.46 3.69
C GLY A 15 -5.34 -10.76 4.49
N LYS A 16 -6.20 -11.70 4.08
CA LYS A 16 -6.31 -13.04 4.72
C LYS A 16 -5.00 -13.85 4.79
N GLY A 17 -3.95 -13.45 4.07
CA GLY A 17 -2.61 -14.02 4.14
C GLY A 17 -1.67 -13.35 5.16
N SER A 18 -2.18 -12.47 6.04
CA SER A 18 -1.38 -11.74 7.03
C SER A 18 -0.48 -12.64 7.86
N GLN A 19 -0.97 -13.79 8.34
CA GLN A 19 -0.18 -14.75 9.11
C GLN A 19 1.03 -15.31 8.33
N TYR A 20 0.87 -15.50 7.02
CA TYR A 20 1.96 -15.94 6.15
C TYR A 20 2.96 -14.81 5.88
N VAL A 21 2.46 -13.60 5.60
CA VAL A 21 3.29 -12.41 5.39
C VAL A 21 4.04 -12.00 6.67
N GLU A 22 3.41 -12.12 7.84
CA GLU A 22 4.03 -11.90 9.14
C GLU A 22 5.24 -12.82 9.33
N SER A 23 5.12 -14.12 9.01
CA SER A 23 6.25 -15.05 9.08
C SER A 23 7.41 -14.68 8.13
N LEU A 24 7.09 -14.07 6.99
CA LEU A 24 8.08 -13.65 6.01
C LEU A 24 8.71 -12.31 6.37
N VAL A 25 7.97 -11.37 6.95
CA VAL A 25 8.44 -10.00 7.21
C VAL A 25 9.04 -9.86 8.62
N TYR A 26 8.54 -10.63 9.60
CA TYR A 26 8.91 -10.55 11.01
C TYR A 26 9.43 -11.91 11.51
N GLU A 27 10.68 -12.24 11.19
CA GLU A 27 11.23 -13.56 11.52
C GLU A 27 11.94 -13.64 12.88
N SER A 28 12.15 -12.53 13.60
CA SER A 28 12.73 -12.63 14.95
C SER A 28 12.47 -11.39 15.81
N LYS A 29 11.91 -11.64 17.00
CA LYS A 29 11.89 -10.77 18.20
C LYS A 29 11.10 -9.46 18.07
N GLY A 30 9.99 -9.36 18.79
CA GLY A 30 9.59 -8.18 19.58
C GLY A 30 9.22 -6.87 18.87
N ASP A 31 9.72 -6.61 17.66
CA ASP A 31 9.65 -5.30 17.05
C ASP A 31 8.29 -5.12 16.38
N THR A 32 7.37 -4.52 17.11
CA THR A 32 6.10 -4.03 16.56
C THR A 32 6.39 -3.09 15.40
N GLY A 33 5.50 -3.03 14.39
CA GLY A 33 5.67 -2.10 13.25
C GLY A 33 5.98 -0.65 13.67
N ALA A 34 5.54 -0.21 14.86
CA ALA A 34 5.89 1.09 15.43
C ALA A 34 7.39 1.30 15.71
N GLU A 35 8.13 0.26 16.09
CA GLU A 35 9.57 0.38 16.37
C GLU A 35 10.39 0.63 15.11
N VAL A 36 10.04 -0.06 14.02
CA VAL A 36 10.62 0.17 12.70
C VAL A 36 10.27 1.58 12.19
N LEU A 37 9.01 2.01 12.38
CA LEU A 37 8.58 3.35 11.96
C LEU A 37 9.31 4.45 12.74
N LYS A 38 9.57 4.26 14.04
CA LYS A 38 10.38 5.19 14.86
C LYS A 38 11.80 5.36 14.34
N GLN A 39 12.43 4.29 13.87
CA GLN A 39 13.79 4.36 13.29
C GLN A 39 13.81 5.12 11.95
N SER A 40 12.67 5.16 11.25
CA SER A 40 12.54 5.77 9.93
C SER A 40 12.06 7.22 9.96
N ALA A 41 11.41 7.64 11.04
CA ALA A 41 10.89 8.99 11.22
C ALA A 41 11.90 9.92 11.90
N THR A 42 12.06 11.14 11.40
CA THR A 42 12.82 12.19 12.10
C THR A 42 12.05 12.66 13.34
N PRO A 43 12.71 13.20 14.38
CA PRO A 43 12.02 13.90 15.46
C PRO A 43 11.06 14.97 14.92
N GLY A 44 9.81 14.98 15.41
CA GLY A 44 8.73 15.83 14.90
C GLY A 44 8.11 15.41 13.56
N GLY A 45 8.61 14.34 12.93
CA GLY A 45 7.99 13.72 11.76
C GLY A 45 6.63 13.09 12.08
N GLN A 46 5.81 12.82 11.08
CA GLN A 46 4.47 12.24 11.25
C GLN A 46 4.49 10.73 11.03
N ILE A 47 3.84 9.98 11.92
CA ILE A 47 3.50 8.57 11.74
C ILE A 47 1.98 8.44 11.82
N ASP A 48 1.36 8.12 10.70
CA ASP A 48 -0.09 8.00 10.56
C ASP A 48 -0.53 6.53 10.62
N PHE A 49 -1.61 6.27 11.35
CA PHE A 49 -2.22 4.95 11.46
C PHE A 49 -3.67 4.97 10.95
N VAL A 50 -4.07 3.92 10.23
CA VAL A 50 -5.47 3.79 9.79
C VAL A 50 -6.38 3.33 10.94
N LEU A 51 -5.87 2.48 11.83
CA LEU A 51 -6.64 1.89 12.93
C LEU A 51 -6.20 2.46 14.30
N PRO A 52 -7.15 2.64 15.24
CA PRO A 52 -6.83 2.99 16.62
C PRO A 52 -5.84 2.00 17.24
N ASN A 53 -4.87 2.52 18.00
CA ASN A 53 -3.86 1.74 18.71
C ASN A 53 -3.21 2.59 19.81
N ASP A 54 -2.53 1.95 20.75
CA ASP A 54 -1.81 2.61 21.85
C ASP A 54 -0.28 2.63 21.64
N LEU A 55 0.19 2.54 20.40
CA LEU A 55 1.61 2.50 20.09
C LEU A 55 2.28 3.85 20.35
N GLU A 56 3.44 3.80 21.02
CA GLU A 56 4.30 4.94 21.33
C GLU A 56 5.30 5.22 20.19
N VAL A 57 5.24 6.43 19.64
CA VAL A 57 6.02 6.85 18.46
C VAL A 57 6.95 8.04 18.70
N SER A 58 7.02 8.57 19.92
CA SER A 58 7.97 9.65 20.26
C SER A 58 9.41 9.30 19.84
N PRO A 59 10.17 10.22 19.22
CA PRO A 59 9.91 11.66 19.08
C PRO A 59 9.08 12.08 17.86
N ALA A 60 8.50 11.14 17.11
CA ALA A 60 7.55 11.45 16.05
C ALA A 60 6.18 11.82 16.62
N ILE A 61 5.36 12.49 15.80
CA ILE A 61 3.98 12.85 16.08
C ILE A 61 3.09 11.75 15.52
N LYS A 62 2.19 11.24 16.37
CA LYS A 62 1.17 10.26 15.98
C LYS A 62 -0.05 10.95 15.39
N SER A 63 -0.55 10.44 14.27
CA SER A 63 -1.90 10.73 13.77
C SER A 63 -2.67 9.44 13.50
N ILE A 64 -4.00 9.54 13.51
CA ILE A 64 -4.87 8.44 13.11
C ILE A 64 -5.81 8.96 12.03
N THR A 65 -5.71 8.38 10.83
CA THR A 65 -6.59 8.69 9.70
C THR A 65 -7.52 7.50 9.44
N SER A 66 -8.68 7.52 10.07
CA SER A 66 -9.70 6.49 9.85
C SER A 66 -10.33 6.64 8.46
N ILE A 67 -10.60 5.49 7.82
CA ILE A 67 -11.40 5.39 6.60
C ILE A 67 -12.84 4.89 6.86
N GLY A 68 -13.21 4.68 8.13
CA GLY A 68 -14.51 4.08 8.48
C GLY A 68 -15.73 4.87 7.98
N SER A 69 -15.60 6.19 7.91
CA SER A 69 -16.65 7.10 7.44
C SER A 69 -17.04 6.89 5.97
N VAL A 70 -16.09 6.52 5.10
CA VAL A 70 -16.37 6.22 3.68
C VAL A 70 -16.87 4.79 3.46
N HIS A 71 -16.80 3.94 4.49
CA HIS A 71 -17.26 2.55 4.48
C HIS A 71 -18.64 2.36 5.13
N ASN A 72 -19.32 3.43 5.56
CA ASN A 72 -20.59 3.38 6.29
C ASN A 72 -20.52 2.49 7.54
N GLN A 73 -19.42 2.64 8.29
CA GLN A 73 -19.31 1.99 9.59
C GLN A 73 -20.13 2.75 10.63
N PRO A 74 -20.92 2.07 11.49
CA PRO A 74 -21.86 2.71 12.42
C PRO A 74 -21.25 3.75 13.38
N GLU A 75 -19.96 3.62 13.69
CA GLU A 75 -19.25 4.46 14.64
C GLU A 75 -18.69 5.76 14.03
N PHE A 76 -18.91 6.00 12.73
CA PHE A 76 -18.35 7.13 12.00
C PHE A 76 -19.44 7.96 11.30
N GLU A 77 -19.12 9.22 11.01
CA GLU A 77 -19.94 10.05 10.12
C GLU A 77 -20.06 9.42 8.72
N ASP A 78 -21.20 9.59 8.07
CA ASP A 78 -21.41 9.09 6.70
C ASP A 78 -20.73 10.01 5.68
N ASN A 79 -19.63 9.51 5.09
CA ASN A 79 -18.89 10.16 4.02
C ASN A 79 -18.82 9.31 2.74
N GLN A 80 -19.77 8.39 2.51
CA GLN A 80 -19.76 7.51 1.34
C GLN A 80 -19.73 8.29 0.02
N GLU A 81 -20.56 9.33 -0.10
CA GLU A 81 -20.64 10.18 -1.29
C GLU A 81 -19.34 10.95 -1.54
N LEU A 82 -18.68 11.40 -0.46
CA LEU A 82 -17.36 12.02 -0.55
C LEU A 82 -16.35 11.03 -1.15
N GLY A 83 -16.31 9.81 -0.62
CA GLY A 83 -15.47 8.73 -1.13
C GLY A 83 -15.75 8.39 -2.60
N PHE A 84 -17.03 8.36 -2.99
CA PHE A 84 -17.46 8.13 -4.36
C PHE A 84 -16.97 9.22 -5.32
N VAL A 85 -17.19 10.50 -4.98
CA VAL A 85 -16.78 11.65 -5.79
C VAL A 85 -15.26 11.69 -5.94
N PHE A 86 -14.51 11.54 -4.83
CA PHE A 86 -13.05 11.56 -4.88
C PHE A 86 -12.48 10.41 -5.69
N SER A 87 -13.03 9.20 -5.59
CA SER A 87 -12.59 8.05 -6.39
C SER A 87 -12.69 8.33 -7.89
N ARG A 88 -13.81 8.89 -8.34
CA ARG A 88 -14.02 9.26 -9.76
C ARG A 88 -13.14 10.42 -10.20
N TYR A 89 -12.96 11.41 -9.32
CA TYR A 89 -12.03 12.50 -9.57
C TYR A 89 -10.60 11.98 -9.79
N PHE A 90 -10.10 11.10 -8.92
CA PHE A 90 -8.78 10.50 -9.07
C PHE A 90 -8.65 9.68 -10.35
N THR A 91 -9.66 8.86 -10.69
CA THR A 91 -9.66 8.13 -11.97
C THR A 91 -9.55 9.09 -13.16
N ARG A 92 -10.34 10.17 -13.17
CA ARG A 92 -10.31 11.17 -14.23
C ARG A 92 -8.94 11.86 -14.30
N ALA A 93 -8.41 12.29 -13.16
CA ALA A 93 -7.13 12.99 -13.08
C ALA A 93 -5.96 12.11 -13.54
N LEU A 94 -5.97 10.83 -13.19
CA LEU A 94 -5.00 9.84 -13.68
C LEU A 94 -5.13 9.65 -15.20
N ASN A 95 -6.36 9.50 -15.71
CA ASN A 95 -6.61 9.30 -17.13
C ASN A 95 -6.26 10.53 -17.99
N SER A 96 -6.45 11.73 -17.45
CA SER A 96 -6.11 12.97 -18.16
C SER A 96 -4.64 13.41 -17.98
N GLY A 97 -3.87 12.71 -17.14
CA GLY A 97 -2.49 13.09 -16.81
C GLY A 97 -2.37 14.27 -15.84
N ASN A 98 -3.48 14.77 -15.26
CA ASN A 98 -3.47 15.82 -14.25
C ASN A 98 -2.95 15.33 -12.90
N LEU A 99 -2.96 14.01 -12.70
CA LEU A 99 -2.31 13.31 -11.60
C LEU A 99 -1.48 12.17 -12.19
N SER A 100 -0.25 11.99 -11.71
CA SER A 100 0.58 10.85 -12.08
C SER A 100 0.69 9.86 -10.93
N GLY A 101 0.70 8.56 -11.28
CA GLY A 101 0.98 7.51 -10.32
C GLY A 101 2.43 7.56 -9.81
N HIS A 102 2.68 6.87 -8.70
CA HIS A 102 4.04 6.64 -8.24
C HIS A 102 4.85 5.86 -9.29
N PRO A 103 6.15 6.13 -9.47
CA PRO A 103 7.03 5.27 -10.25
C PRO A 103 6.84 3.79 -9.90
N CYS A 104 6.67 2.97 -10.92
CA CYS A 104 6.43 1.55 -10.78
C CYS A 104 7.18 0.74 -11.84
N GLU A 105 7.54 -0.48 -11.50
CA GLU A 105 8.18 -1.45 -12.39
C GLU A 105 7.22 -2.61 -12.63
N VAL A 106 6.93 -2.90 -13.90
CA VAL A 106 6.15 -4.08 -14.27
C VAL A 106 7.10 -5.27 -14.33
N ARG A 107 6.89 -6.27 -13.46
CA ARG A 107 7.72 -7.47 -13.43
C ARG A 107 7.24 -8.50 -14.45
N PRO A 108 8.17 -9.22 -15.11
CA PRO A 108 7.82 -10.30 -16.02
C PRO A 108 7.27 -11.52 -15.26
N ARG A 109 6.62 -12.44 -15.99
CA ARG A 109 6.08 -13.71 -15.48
C ARG A 109 4.93 -13.56 -14.48
N GLY A 110 4.20 -12.45 -14.49
CA GLY A 110 2.98 -12.30 -13.70
C GLY A 110 3.13 -12.66 -12.22
N LEU A 111 2.27 -13.54 -11.71
CA LEU A 111 2.20 -13.85 -10.27
C LEU A 111 3.40 -14.67 -9.78
N GLU A 112 4.09 -15.38 -10.66
CA GLU A 112 5.27 -16.17 -10.36
C GLU A 112 6.45 -15.30 -9.93
N GLY A 113 6.45 -14.01 -10.31
CA GLY A 113 7.45 -13.04 -9.87
C GLY A 113 7.25 -12.53 -8.43
N VAL A 114 6.11 -12.80 -7.78
CA VAL A 114 5.77 -12.22 -6.48
C VAL A 114 6.71 -12.71 -5.38
N GLU A 115 6.98 -14.02 -5.32
CA GLU A 115 7.82 -14.61 -4.27
C GLU A 115 9.25 -14.05 -4.29
N GLU A 116 9.85 -13.97 -5.47
CA GLU A 116 11.20 -13.44 -5.67
C GLU A 116 11.29 -11.98 -5.20
N VAL A 117 10.33 -11.15 -5.59
CA VAL A 117 10.29 -9.74 -5.18
C VAL A 117 10.09 -9.59 -3.68
N LEU A 118 9.23 -10.40 -3.06
CA LEU A 118 9.06 -10.36 -1.60
C LEU A 118 10.36 -10.76 -0.87
N LYS A 119 11.11 -11.75 -1.38
CA LYS A 119 12.43 -12.13 -0.85
C LYS A 119 13.46 -11.00 -1.02
N ASP A 120 13.44 -10.30 -2.16
CA ASP A 120 14.35 -9.18 -2.42
C ASP A 120 14.02 -7.95 -1.57
N LEU A 121 12.73 -7.66 -1.37
CA LEU A 121 12.26 -6.61 -0.46
C LEU A 121 12.69 -6.92 0.97
N LYS A 122 12.48 -8.17 1.44
CA LYS A 122 12.92 -8.62 2.77
C LYS A 122 14.44 -8.48 2.94
N ALA A 123 15.21 -8.82 1.91
CA ALA A 123 16.67 -8.74 1.93
C ALA A 123 17.21 -7.31 1.70
N GLY A 124 16.36 -6.30 1.52
CA GLY A 124 16.77 -4.93 1.23
C GLY A 124 17.47 -4.76 -0.13
N ARG A 125 17.34 -5.73 -1.04
CA ARG A 125 17.95 -5.70 -2.38
C ARG A 125 17.19 -4.80 -3.36
N THR A 126 15.94 -4.50 -3.05
CA THR A 126 15.11 -3.55 -3.81
C THR A 126 14.54 -2.52 -2.85
N SER A 127 14.49 -1.25 -3.28
CA SER A 127 13.97 -0.15 -2.48
C SER A 127 13.29 0.89 -3.38
N ALA A 128 12.28 1.56 -2.83
CA ALA A 128 11.58 2.72 -3.39
C ALA A 128 10.81 2.54 -4.73
N THR A 129 10.65 1.31 -5.25
CA THR A 129 9.87 1.04 -6.47
C THR A 129 8.64 0.21 -6.17
N LYS A 130 7.47 0.64 -6.68
CA LYS A 130 6.24 -0.16 -6.60
C LYS A 130 6.25 -1.22 -7.70
N PHE A 131 6.21 -2.50 -7.33
CA PHE A 131 6.17 -3.59 -8.30
C PHE A 131 4.75 -3.90 -8.75
N ILE A 132 4.57 -4.07 -10.06
CA ILE A 132 3.29 -4.44 -10.69
C ILE A 132 3.45 -5.80 -11.34
N PHE A 133 2.56 -6.73 -10.98
CA PHE A 133 2.47 -8.06 -11.57
C PHE A 133 1.17 -8.15 -12.36
N ARG A 134 1.27 -8.36 -13.67
CA ARG A 134 0.10 -8.55 -14.51
C ARG A 134 -0.28 -10.02 -14.51
N ILE A 135 -1.50 -10.34 -14.09
CA ILE A 135 -2.01 -11.72 -14.08
C ILE A 135 -1.98 -12.31 -15.50
N ALA A 136 -2.23 -11.49 -16.52
CA ALA A 136 -2.12 -11.84 -17.94
C ALA A 136 -0.75 -12.43 -18.34
N ASP A 137 0.31 -12.10 -17.59
CA ASP A 137 1.68 -12.52 -17.89
C ASP A 137 2.06 -13.81 -17.14
N ALA A 138 1.15 -14.37 -16.34
CA ALA A 138 1.35 -15.63 -15.61
C ALA A 138 1.18 -16.84 -16.55
N GLN A 139 2.02 -17.85 -16.35
CA GLN A 139 2.00 -19.07 -17.13
C GLN A 139 0.70 -19.86 -16.89
N GLY A 140 0.06 -20.29 -17.99
CA GLY A 140 -1.20 -21.03 -17.92
C GLY A 140 -2.46 -20.18 -17.83
N VAL A 141 -2.35 -18.85 -17.79
CA VAL A 141 -3.51 -17.95 -17.93
C VAL A 141 -3.95 -17.87 -19.39
N ILE A 142 -5.15 -18.37 -19.68
CA ILE A 142 -5.78 -18.24 -20.99
C ILE A 142 -6.62 -16.96 -20.99
N LEU A 143 -6.15 -15.94 -21.71
CA LEU A 143 -6.93 -14.73 -21.97
C LEU A 143 -8.04 -15.05 -22.98
N MET A 144 -9.25 -15.30 -22.47
CA MET A 144 -10.43 -15.39 -23.31
C MET A 144 -10.79 -13.97 -23.78
N SER A 145 -10.43 -13.63 -25.01
CA SER A 145 -10.79 -12.35 -25.63
C SER A 145 -12.27 -12.36 -25.98
N ILE A 146 -13.13 -11.96 -25.04
CA ILE A 146 -14.53 -11.67 -25.34
C ILE A 146 -14.56 -10.33 -26.07
N LYS A 147 -14.62 -10.35 -27.41
CA LYS A 147 -14.92 -9.16 -28.20
C LYS A 147 -16.37 -8.76 -27.94
N PHE A 148 -16.59 -7.81 -27.05
CA PHE A 148 -17.84 -7.07 -27.02
C PHE A 148 -17.90 -6.18 -28.28
N ARG A 149 -18.73 -6.57 -29.24
CA ARG A 149 -19.27 -5.62 -30.23
C ARG A 149 -20.20 -4.70 -29.45
N LEU A 150 -19.80 -3.44 -29.30
CA LEU A 150 -20.74 -2.34 -29.10
C LEU A 150 -21.51 -2.12 -30.41
#